data_AF-A0A2R5L3C9-F1
#
_entry.id   AF-A0A2R5L3C9-F1
#
_cell.length_a   1.000
_cell.length_b   1.000
_cell.length_c   1.000
_cell.angle_alpha   90.00
_cell.angle_beta   90.00
_cell.angle_gamma   90.00
#
_symmetry.space_group_name_H-M   'P 1'
#
loop_
_entity.id
_entity.type
_entity.pdbx_description
1 polymer ?
#
loop_
_entity_poly.entity_id
_entity_poly.type
_entity_poly.pdbx_seq_one_letter_code
_entity_poly.pdbx_strand_id
1 'polypeptide(L)'
;KKNQHVSLLHVIHHGMMPFSTWIGVKFTPGGHSTFFGFINTFVHIFMYLYYMVAAMGPQYQKYIWWKKYLTTMQIVQFVLIFVHAFQLCFRECDYPRVFVWWIGGHAVMFFILFSDFYVNAYR
;
A
#
# COMPACT_ATOMS: atom_id res chain seq x y z
N LYS A 1 -11.82 -15.78 -17.83
CA LYS A 1 -11.72 -14.35 -17.41
C LYS A 1 -11.73 -14.30 -15.88
N LYS A 2 -10.79 -13.58 -15.23
CA LYS A 2 -10.68 -13.50 -13.75
C LYS A 2 -11.29 -12.20 -13.19
N ASN A 3 -12.59 -12.01 -13.38
CA ASN A 3 -13.28 -10.79 -12.93
C ASN A 3 -13.25 -10.60 -11.41
N GLN A 4 -13.07 -11.69 -10.65
CA GLN A 4 -12.90 -11.64 -9.19
C GLN A 4 -11.66 -10.88 -8.73
N HIS A 5 -10.67 -10.65 -9.61
CA HIS A 5 -9.48 -9.86 -9.30
C HIS A 5 -9.73 -8.34 -9.43
N VAL A 6 -10.81 -7.94 -10.11
CA VAL A 6 -11.22 -6.52 -10.23
C VAL A 6 -12.10 -6.19 -9.03
N SER A 7 -11.49 -6.15 -7.85
CA SER A 7 -12.16 -5.75 -6.61
C SER A 7 -12.22 -4.23 -6.49
N LEU A 8 -13.14 -3.74 -5.65
CA LEU A 8 -13.21 -2.32 -5.28
C LEU A 8 -11.86 -1.81 -4.76
N LEU A 9 -11.19 -2.60 -3.91
CA LEU A 9 -9.85 -2.31 -3.41
C LEU A 9 -8.85 -2.09 -4.55
N HIS A 10 -8.83 -2.99 -5.54
CA HIS A 10 -7.88 -2.91 -6.65
C HIS A 10 -8.13 -1.66 -7.51
N VAL A 11 -9.39 -1.38 -7.85
CA VAL A 11 -9.77 -0.25 -8.68
C VAL A 11 -9.53 1.08 -7.97
N ILE A 12 -9.90 1.21 -6.70
CA ILE A 12 -9.63 2.42 -5.91
C ILE A 12 -8.12 2.64 -5.77
N HIS A 13 -7.35 1.60 -5.45
CA HIS A 13 -5.90 1.73 -5.30
C HIS A 13 -5.22 2.17 -6.60
N HIS A 14 -5.41 1.44 -7.70
CA HIS A 14 -4.73 1.75 -8.95
C HIS A 14 -5.33 2.96 -9.69
N GLY A 15 -6.59 3.28 -9.43
CA GLY A 15 -7.24 4.48 -9.94
C GLY A 15 -6.74 5.73 -9.22
N MET A 16 -6.76 5.76 -7.89
CA MET A 16 -6.49 6.97 -7.10
C MET A 16 -5.00 7.27 -6.91
N MET A 17 -4.18 6.24 -6.71
CA MET A 17 -2.76 6.42 -6.35
C MET A 17 -1.97 7.25 -7.38
N PRO A 18 -2.07 7.01 -8.71
CA PRO A 18 -1.33 7.80 -9.69
C PRO A 18 -1.65 9.30 -9.63
N PHE A 19 -2.93 9.67 -9.56
CA PHE A 19 -3.36 11.07 -9.45
C PHE A 19 -2.88 11.72 -8.16
N SER A 20 -3.02 11.01 -7.04
CA SER A 20 -2.58 11.45 -5.71
C SER A 20 -1.06 11.68 -5.69
N THR A 21 -0.28 10.75 -6.23
CA THR A 21 1.18 10.87 -6.31
C THR A 21 1.64 11.96 -7.28
N TRP A 22 0.91 12.23 -8.35
CA TRP A 22 1.23 13.32 -9.28
C TRP A 22 1.22 14.68 -8.57
N ILE A 23 0.19 14.93 -7.76
CA ILE A 23 0.11 16.14 -6.93
C ILE A 23 1.30 16.17 -5.94
N GLY A 24 1.58 15.05 -5.26
CA GLY A 24 2.71 14.94 -4.34
C GLY A 24 4.05 15.29 -4.97
N VAL A 25 4.36 14.75 -6.15
CA VAL A 25 5.59 15.05 -6.90
C VAL A 25 5.60 16.50 -7.40
N LYS A 26 4.47 17.04 -7.84
CA LYS A 26 4.42 18.42 -8.35
C LYS A 26 4.74 19.48 -7.30
N PHE A 27 4.30 19.27 -6.05
CA PHE A 27 4.38 20.27 -4.98
C PHE A 27 5.41 19.94 -3.88
N THR A 28 5.72 18.65 -3.67
CA THR A 28 6.65 18.18 -2.64
C THR A 28 7.52 17.00 -3.15
N PRO A 29 8.38 17.21 -4.16
CA PRO A 29 9.18 16.15 -4.81
C PRO A 29 10.37 15.64 -3.95
N GLY A 30 10.17 15.37 -2.67
CA GLY A 30 11.25 14.92 -1.80
C GLY A 30 10.95 14.93 -0.31
N GLY A 31 11.97 14.57 0.47
CA GLY A 31 11.91 14.64 1.93
C GLY A 31 10.95 13.63 2.53
N HIS A 32 10.09 14.10 3.43
CA HIS A 32 9.22 13.25 4.24
C HIS A 32 8.23 12.40 3.41
N SER A 33 7.73 12.94 2.30
CA SER A 33 6.77 12.26 1.44
C SER A 33 7.36 11.07 0.68
N THR A 34 8.68 10.93 0.54
CA THR A 34 9.24 9.81 -0.23
C THR A 34 9.26 8.48 0.52
N PHE A 35 9.10 8.50 1.86
CA PHE A 35 9.10 7.31 2.69
C PHE A 35 8.02 6.30 2.30
N PHE A 36 6.80 6.75 1.97
CA PHE A 36 5.75 5.84 1.53
C PHE A 36 6.11 5.15 0.22
N GLY A 37 6.76 5.88 -0.71
CA GLY A 37 7.22 5.32 -1.97
C GLY A 37 8.31 4.27 -1.76
N PHE A 38 9.25 4.54 -0.85
CA PHE A 38 10.33 3.61 -0.50
C PHE A 38 9.82 2.29 0.11
N ILE A 39 8.94 2.36 1.11
CA ILE A 39 8.38 1.13 1.71
C ILE A 39 7.46 0.41 0.71
N ASN A 40 6.68 1.15 -0.09
CA ASN A 40 5.79 0.54 -1.07
C ASN A 40 6.57 -0.25 -2.12
N THR A 41 7.65 0.30 -2.68
CA THR A 41 8.47 -0.44 -3.67
C THR A 41 9.10 -1.68 -3.05
N PHE A 42 9.56 -1.62 -1.80
CA PHE A 42 10.08 -2.78 -1.07
C PHE A 42 9.04 -3.90 -0.93
N VAL A 43 7.82 -3.59 -0.46
CA VAL A 43 6.75 -4.60 -0.34
C VAL A 43 6.30 -5.11 -1.72
N HIS A 44 6.30 -4.24 -2.73
CA HIS A 44 5.96 -4.62 -4.09
C HIS A 44 6.94 -5.63 -4.70
N ILE A 45 8.22 -5.62 -4.34
CA ILE A 45 9.16 -6.68 -4.76
C ILE A 45 8.58 -8.06 -4.38
N PHE A 46 8.18 -8.24 -3.11
CA PHE A 46 7.60 -9.51 -2.64
C PHE A 46 6.24 -9.80 -3.27
N MET A 47 5.39 -8.78 -3.45
CA MET A 47 4.07 -8.95 -4.07
C MET A 47 4.18 -9.43 -5.53
N TYR A 48 5.06 -8.81 -6.33
CA TYR A 48 5.24 -9.20 -7.72
C TYR A 48 5.96 -10.54 -7.86
N LEU A 49 6.88 -10.89 -6.94
CA LEU A 49 7.44 -12.24 -6.87
C LEU A 49 6.34 -13.28 -6.61
N TYR A 50 5.43 -13.02 -5.68
CA TYR A 50 4.27 -13.88 -5.43
C TYR A 50 3.42 -14.06 -6.71
N TYR A 51 3.10 -12.97 -7.41
CA TYR A 51 2.31 -13.03 -8.65
C TYR A 51 3.03 -13.78 -9.78
N MET A 52 4.34 -13.60 -9.91
CA MET A 52 5.16 -14.34 -10.87
C MET A 52 5.06 -15.85 -10.62
N VAL A 53 5.30 -16.30 -9.38
CA VAL A 53 5.24 -17.73 -9.03
C VAL A 53 3.82 -18.27 -9.19
N ALA A 54 2.79 -17.50 -8.84
CA ALA A 54 1.40 -17.88 -9.05
C ALA A 54 1.04 -18.06 -10.54
N ALA A 55 1.71 -17.33 -11.43
CA ALA A 55 1.51 -17.39 -12.88
C ALA A 55 2.27 -18.55 -13.58
N MET A 56 3.31 -19.11 -12.96
CA MET A 56 4.09 -20.24 -13.49
C MET A 56 3.31 -21.58 -13.54
N GLY A 57 2.08 -21.60 -13.01
CA GLY A 57 1.13 -22.70 -13.15
C GLY A 57 0.92 -23.53 -11.87
N PRO A 58 0.01 -24.52 -11.92
CA PRO A 58 -0.42 -25.28 -10.73
C PRO A 58 0.73 -26.00 -10.00
N GLN A 59 1.75 -26.43 -10.76
CA GLN A 59 2.94 -27.09 -10.22
C GLN A 59 3.73 -26.21 -9.23
N TYR A 60 3.69 -24.88 -9.38
CA TYR A 60 4.39 -23.92 -8.53
C TYR A 60 3.49 -23.26 -7.48
N GLN A 61 2.16 -23.24 -7.71
CA GLN A 61 1.19 -22.67 -6.78
C GLN A 61 1.18 -23.36 -5.39
N LYS A 62 1.68 -24.59 -5.29
CA LYS A 62 1.84 -25.28 -4.01
C LYS A 62 2.89 -24.64 -3.09
N TYR A 63 3.85 -23.88 -3.63
CA TYR A 63 4.95 -23.27 -2.86
C TYR A 63 4.61 -21.89 -2.28
N ILE A 64 3.48 -21.29 -2.69
CA ILE A 64 3.07 -19.93 -2.27
C ILE A 64 2.11 -19.94 -1.07
N TRP A 65 2.35 -20.86 -0.12
CA TRP A 65 1.58 -20.99 1.13
C TRP A 65 1.63 -19.73 2.02
N TRP A 66 2.60 -18.84 1.77
CA TRP A 66 2.86 -17.63 2.54
C TRP A 66 2.03 -16.41 2.11
N LYS A 67 0.99 -16.58 1.27
CA LYS A 67 0.09 -15.50 0.83
C LYS A 67 -0.42 -14.62 1.98
N LYS A 68 -0.76 -15.24 3.12
CA LYS A 68 -1.23 -14.54 4.33
C LYS A 68 -0.18 -13.56 4.88
N TYR A 69 1.09 -13.98 4.93
CA TYR A 69 2.19 -13.13 5.41
C TYR A 69 2.45 -11.95 4.47
N LEU A 70 2.27 -12.14 3.16
CA LEU A 70 2.33 -11.04 2.20
C LEU A 70 1.24 -10.00 2.49
N THR A 71 0.00 -10.43 2.71
CA THR A 71 -1.10 -9.51 3.06
C THR A 71 -0.83 -8.82 4.41
N THR A 72 -0.30 -9.53 5.40
CA THR A 72 0.11 -8.92 6.67
C THR A 72 1.22 -7.87 6.49
N MET A 73 2.21 -8.14 5.62
CA MET A 73 3.27 -7.17 5.30
C MET A 73 2.71 -5.90 4.67
N GLN A 74 1.72 -6.02 3.77
CA GLN A 74 1.03 -4.88 3.17
C GLN A 74 0.28 -4.05 4.22
N ILE A 75 -0.41 -4.69 5.17
CA ILE A 75 -1.10 -4.01 6.28
C ILE A 75 -0.10 -3.26 7.17
N VAL A 76 1.01 -3.92 7.55
CA VAL A 76 2.08 -3.31 8.36
C VAL A 76 2.69 -2.10 7.64
N GLN A 77 2.87 -2.15 6.32
CA GLN A 77 3.32 -1.01 5.53
C GLN A 77 2.43 0.23 5.76
N PHE A 78 1.10 0.07 5.74
CA PHE A 78 0.20 1.22 5.94
C PHE A 78 0.28 1.80 7.36
N VAL A 79 0.47 0.94 8.37
CA VAL A 79 0.71 1.39 9.75
C VAL A 79 2.01 2.19 9.86
N LEU A 80 3.09 1.70 9.25
CA LEU A 80 4.38 2.42 9.24
C LEU A 80 4.27 3.77 8.52
N ILE A 81 3.58 3.82 7.38
CA ILE A 81 3.33 5.07 6.65
C ILE A 81 2.51 6.04 7.50
N PHE A 82 1.47 5.56 8.20
CA PHE A 82 0.64 6.38 9.07
C PHE A 82 1.44 6.97 10.23
N VAL A 83 2.20 6.14 10.96
CA VAL A 83 3.06 6.60 12.06
C VAL A 83 4.11 7.58 11.57
N HIS A 84 4.74 7.29 10.43
CA HIS A 84 5.72 8.19 9.82
C HIS A 84 5.09 9.54 9.47
N ALA A 85 3.91 9.57 8.83
CA ALA A 85 3.21 10.81 8.50
C ALA A 85 2.80 11.60 9.76
N PHE A 86 2.17 10.92 10.72
CA PHE A 86 1.61 11.56 11.90
C PHE A 86 2.68 12.11 12.87
N GLN A 87 3.93 11.66 12.77
CA GLN A 87 5.02 12.23 13.58
C GLN A 87 5.19 13.75 13.37
N LEU A 88 4.88 14.27 12.17
CA LEU A 88 4.95 15.69 11.83
C LEU A 88 3.85 16.53 12.49
N CYS A 89 2.82 15.90 13.07
CA CYS A 89 1.82 16.61 13.86
C CYS A 89 2.35 17.02 15.25
N PHE A 90 3.38 16.34 15.75
CA PHE A 90 3.96 16.59 17.07
C PHE A 90 5.37 17.19 17.02
N ARG A 91 5.94 17.34 15.84
CA ARG A 91 7.26 17.94 15.61
C ARG A 91 7.08 19.23 14.83
N GLU A 92 7.73 20.29 15.25
CA GLU A 92 7.79 21.52 14.46
C GLU A 92 8.68 21.27 13.23
N CYS A 93 8.08 21.37 12.05
CA CYS A 93 8.74 21.19 10.76
C CYS A 93 7.98 22.02 9.72
N ASP A 94 8.70 22.70 8.84
CA ASP A 94 8.12 23.52 7.75
C ASP A 94 7.51 22.69 6.61
N TYR A 95 7.26 21.40 6.84
CA TYR A 95 6.58 20.54 5.88
C TYR A 95 5.08 20.90 5.81
N PRO A 96 4.47 21.01 4.62
CA PRO A 96 3.09 21.46 4.52
C PRO A 96 2.13 20.43 5.14
N ARG A 97 1.45 20.84 6.22
CA ARG A 97 0.53 19.97 6.99
C ARG A 97 -0.58 19.35 6.14
N VAL A 98 -0.98 19.99 5.05
CA VAL A 98 -1.97 19.46 4.10
C VAL A 98 -1.54 18.10 3.54
N PHE A 99 -0.26 17.94 3.17
CA PHE A 99 0.26 16.67 2.65
C PHE A 99 0.35 15.59 3.73
N VAL A 100 0.57 15.97 4.99
CA VAL A 100 0.55 15.04 6.13
C VAL A 100 -0.84 14.41 6.29
N TRP A 101 -1.88 15.24 6.35
CA TRP A 101 -3.26 14.77 6.44
C TRP A 101 -3.68 13.98 5.19
N TRP A 102 -3.23 14.40 4.01
CA TRP A 102 -3.49 13.69 2.77
C TRP A 102 -2.89 12.27 2.75
N ILE A 103 -1.60 12.13 3.06
CA ILE A 103 -0.90 10.84 3.12
C ILE A 103 -1.48 9.96 4.24
N GLY A 104 -1.71 10.55 5.42
CA GLY A 104 -2.32 9.86 6.55
C GLY A 104 -3.73 9.34 6.23
N GLY A 105 -4.55 10.15 5.57
CA GLY A 105 -5.90 9.76 5.13
C GLY A 105 -5.88 8.59 4.15
N HIS A 106 -4.97 8.59 3.17
CA HIS A 106 -4.79 7.46 2.25
C HIS A 106 -4.34 6.20 3.01
N ALA A 107 -3.40 6.33 3.94
CA ALA A 107 -2.92 5.20 4.74
C ALA A 107 -4.05 4.56 5.57
N VAL A 108 -4.91 5.35 6.20
CA VAL A 108 -6.09 4.86 6.94
C VAL A 108 -7.09 4.18 6.01
N MET A 109 -7.41 4.79 4.87
CA MET A 109 -8.33 4.21 3.89
C MET A 109 -7.84 2.84 3.41
N PHE A 110 -6.56 2.72 3.01
CA PHE A 110 -6.01 1.44 2.56
C PHE A 110 -5.87 0.43 3.68
N PHE A 111 -5.56 0.85 4.91
CA PHE A 111 -5.56 -0.03 6.06
C PHE A 111 -6.94 -0.69 6.26
N ILE A 112 -8.04 0.08 6.16
CA ILE A 112 -9.40 -0.45 6.28
C ILE A 112 -9.70 -1.44 5.14
N LEU A 113 -9.45 -1.04 3.89
CA LEU A 113 -9.74 -1.89 2.73
C LEU A 113 -8.92 -3.20 2.72
N PHE A 114 -7.65 -3.15 3.14
CA PHE A 114 -6.82 -4.36 3.26
C PHE A 114 -7.20 -5.23 4.47
N SER A 115 -7.65 -4.61 5.57
CA SER A 115 -8.16 -5.35 6.73
C SER A 115 -9.45 -6.09 6.38
N ASP A 116 -10.37 -5.44 5.67
CA ASP A 116 -11.59 -6.07 5.16
C ASP A 116 -11.27 -7.22 4.19
N PHE A 117 -10.36 -7.00 3.24
CA PHE A 117 -9.89 -8.07 2.36
C PHE A 117 -9.28 -9.24 3.13
N TYR A 118 -8.47 -8.97 4.16
CA TYR A 118 -7.84 -10.01 4.97
C TYR A 118 -8.88 -10.85 5.74
N VAL A 119 -9.88 -10.21 6.34
CA VAL A 119 -10.97 -10.91 7.01
C VAL A 119 -11.74 -11.76 6.01
N ASN A 120 -12.18 -11.19 4.89
CA ASN A 120 -12.99 -11.90 3.89
C ASN A 120 -12.23 -13.04 3.16
N ALA A 121 -10.90 -12.96 3.06
CA ALA A 121 -10.09 -13.94 2.32
C ALA A 121 -9.50 -15.07 3.18
N TYR A 122 -9.38 -14.88 4.50
CA TYR A 122 -8.65 -15.81 5.38
C TYR A 122 -9.39 -16.19 6.66
N ARG A 123 -10.53 -15.58 6.96
CA ARG A 123 -11.38 -15.90 8.11
C ARG A 123 -12.74 -16.35 7.65
#